data_AF-A0A454WJ17-F1
#
_entry.id   AF-A0A454WJ17-F1
#
_cell.length_a   1.000
_cell.length_b   1.000
_cell.length_c   1.000
_cell.angle_alpha   90.00
_cell.angle_beta   90.00
_cell.angle_gamma   90.00
#
_symmetry.space_group_name_H-M   'P 1'
#
loop_
_entity.id
_entity.type
_entity.pdbx_description
1 polymer ?
#
loop_
_entity_poly.entity_id
_entity_poly.type
_entity_poly.pdbx_seq_one_letter_code
_entity_poly.pdbx_strand_id
1 'polypeptide(L)'
;MLSALLGMHGALALAERSIGFHRDQLARLVHPERQIGPHEVSHLLDGTRRLAEAVAVREAQATSVAAVLQSLARVPAPTSASPTPAPPAPAAPLMAQSAAHSR
;
A
#
# COMPACT_ATOMS: atom_id res chain seq x y z
N MET A 1 -9.36 -9.48 -4.57
CA MET A 1 -8.58 -8.29 -4.22
C MET A 1 -7.27 -8.63 -3.52
N LEU A 2 -7.29 -9.39 -2.41
CA LEU A 2 -6.07 -9.88 -1.75
C LEU A 2 -5.13 -10.65 -2.71
N SER A 3 -5.70 -11.54 -3.53
CA SER A 3 -4.95 -12.28 -4.56
C SER A 3 -4.25 -11.36 -5.58
N ALA A 4 -4.89 -10.25 -5.96
CA ALA A 4 -4.30 -9.27 -6.87
C ALA A 4 -3.13 -8.54 -6.20
N LEU A 5 -3.29 -8.10 -4.94
CA LEU A 5 -2.22 -7.48 -4.17
C LEU A 5 -1.02 -8.42 -3.98
N LEU A 6 -1.26 -9.71 -3.70
CA LEU A 6 -0.21 -10.72 -3.58
C LEU A 6 0.50 -10.97 -4.93
N GLY A 7 -0.25 -11.01 -6.03
CA GLY A 7 0.31 -11.12 -7.37
C GLY A 7 1.19 -9.92 -7.74
N MET A 8 0.73 -8.70 -7.45
CA MET A 8 1.49 -7.46 -7.68
C MET A 8 2.75 -7.38 -6.80
N HIS A 9 2.67 -7.83 -5.54
CA HIS A 9 3.84 -7.95 -4.68
C HIS A 9 4.87 -8.94 -5.24
N GLY A 10 4.42 -10.08 -5.77
CA GLY A 10 5.30 -11.05 -6.44
C GLY A 10 6.00 -10.45 -7.67
N ALA A 11 5.26 -9.71 -8.50
CA ALA A 11 5.82 -9.01 -9.66
C ALA A 11 6.84 -7.92 -9.25
N LEU A 12 6.54 -7.17 -8.19
CA LEU A 12 7.44 -6.16 -7.63
C LEU A 12 8.74 -6.79 -7.10
N ALA A 13 8.64 -7.85 -6.29
CA ALA A 13 9.80 -8.57 -5.75
C ALA A 13 10.68 -9.16 -6.86
N LEU A 14 10.06 -9.68 -7.94
CA LEU A 14 10.79 -10.16 -9.11
C LEU A 14 11.54 -9.03 -9.82
N ALA A 15 10.90 -7.88 -10.01
CA ALA A 15 11.53 -6.71 -10.63
C ALA A 15 12.72 -6.21 -9.80
N GLU A 16 12.59 -6.13 -8.48
CA GLU A 16 13.69 -5.72 -7.59
C GLU A 16 14.88 -6.68 -7.65
N ARG A 17 14.62 -7.99 -7.70
CA ARG A 17 15.68 -9.00 -7.86
C ARG A 17 16.37 -8.90 -9.21
N SER A 18 15.61 -8.63 -10.28
CA SER A 18 16.15 -8.40 -11.63
C SER A 18 17.01 -7.15 -11.70
N ILE A 19 16.60 -6.05 -11.06
CA ILE A 19 17.39 -4.82 -10.94
C ILE A 19 18.74 -5.11 -10.26
N GLY A 20 18.72 -5.81 -9.12
CA GLY A 20 19.95 -6.20 -8.42
C GLY A 20 20.88 -7.02 -9.31
N PHE A 21 20.34 -8.04 -10.00
CA PHE A 21 21.10 -8.88 -10.91
C PHE A 21 21.75 -8.08 -12.05
N HIS A 22 20.98 -7.25 -12.77
CA HIS A 22 21.50 -6.47 -13.89
C HIS A 22 22.49 -5.40 -13.44
N ARG A 23 22.26 -4.75 -12.30
CA ARG A 23 23.20 -3.81 -11.70
C ARG A 23 24.53 -4.48 -11.37
N ASP A 24 24.49 -5.63 -10.71
CA ASP A 24 25.71 -6.34 -10.30
C ASP A 24 26.47 -6.90 -11.53
N GLN A 25 25.75 -7.32 -12.57
CA GLN A 25 26.34 -7.70 -13.85
C GLN A 25 27.03 -6.51 -14.53
N LEU A 26 26.37 -5.35 -14.59
CA LEU A 26 26.95 -4.14 -15.16
C LEU A 26 28.17 -3.66 -14.36
N ALA A 27 28.11 -3.70 -13.02
CA ALA A 27 29.22 -3.32 -12.14
C ALA A 27 30.49 -4.15 -12.40
N ARG A 28 30.33 -5.44 -12.73
CA ARG A 28 31.44 -6.31 -13.16
C ARG A 28 32.02 -5.92 -14.52
N LEU A 29 31.19 -5.44 -15.45
CA LEU A 29 31.61 -5.04 -16.79
C LEU A 29 32.32 -3.68 -16.82
N VAL A 30 31.89 -2.72 -16.00
CA VAL A 30 32.46 -1.36 -15.93
C VAL A 30 33.55 -1.20 -14.87
N HIS A 31 34.14 -2.31 -14.40
CA HIS A 31 35.16 -2.25 -13.37
C HIS A 31 36.35 -1.39 -13.85
N PRO A 32 36.85 -0.43 -13.05
CA PRO A 32 37.79 0.60 -13.51
C PRO A 32 39.13 0.04 -14.03
N GLU A 33 39.51 -1.15 -13.61
CA GLU A 33 40.72 -1.82 -14.11
C GLU A 33 40.50 -2.62 -15.41
N ARG A 34 39.26 -2.69 -15.91
CA ARG A 34 38.88 -3.52 -17.05
C ARG A 34 38.68 -2.65 -18.30
N GLN A 35 39.41 -2.94 -19.36
CA GLN A 35 39.17 -2.32 -20.66
C GLN A 35 37.93 -2.93 -21.30
N ILE A 36 37.01 -2.06 -21.76
CA ILE A 36 35.77 -2.49 -22.41
C ILE A 36 36.07 -2.81 -23.88
N GLY A 37 35.98 -4.08 -24.24
CA GLY A 37 36.12 -4.52 -25.62
C GLY A 37 34.90 -4.18 -26.50
N PRO A 38 35.04 -4.16 -27.83
CA PRO A 38 33.93 -3.83 -28.75
C PRO A 38 32.70 -4.75 -28.63
N HIS A 39 32.89 -6.04 -28.32
CA HIS A 39 31.77 -6.95 -28.05
C HIS A 39 31.13 -6.71 -26.68
N GLU A 40 31.90 -6.19 -25.72
CA GLU A 40 31.40 -5.90 -24.37
C GLU A 40 30.57 -4.63 -24.33
N VAL A 41 30.81 -3.67 -25.25
CA VAL A 41 29.93 -2.51 -25.44
C VAL A 41 28.50 -2.95 -25.75
N SER A 42 28.33 -3.99 -26.58
CA SER A 42 26.99 -4.53 -26.89
C SER A 42 26.34 -5.16 -25.66
N HIS A 43 27.11 -5.90 -24.86
CA HIS A 43 26.63 -6.47 -23.59
C HIS A 43 26.31 -5.40 -22.55
N LEU A 44 27.05 -4.30 -22.52
CA LEU A 44 26.78 -3.15 -21.67
C LEU A 44 25.46 -2.48 -22.07
N LEU A 45 25.24 -2.25 -23.36
CA LEU A 45 24.00 -1.67 -23.88
C LEU A 45 22.80 -2.58 -23.63
N ASP A 46 22.93 -3.89 -23.84
CA ASP A 46 21.86 -4.85 -23.53
C ASP A 46 21.59 -4.91 -22.02
N GLY A 47 22.65 -4.95 -21.19
CA GLY A 47 22.52 -4.98 -19.74
C GLY A 47 21.87 -3.71 -19.16
N THR A 48 22.23 -2.53 -19.69
CA THR A 48 21.61 -1.25 -19.30
C THR A 48 20.16 -1.16 -19.75
N ARG A 49 19.84 -1.66 -20.96
CA ARG A 49 18.46 -1.78 -21.43
C ARG A 49 17.61 -2.66 -20.51
N ARG A 50 18.09 -3.87 -20.19
CA ARG A 50 17.39 -4.79 -19.28
C ARG A 50 17.20 -4.21 -17.88
N LEU A 51 18.20 -3.49 -17.37
CA LEU A 51 18.09 -2.77 -16.11
C LEU A 51 16.97 -1.71 -16.18
N ALA A 52 16.93 -0.91 -17.24
CA ALA A 52 15.89 0.11 -17.44
C ALA A 52 14.49 -0.50 -17.54
N GLU A 53 14.34 -1.61 -18.27
CA GLU A 53 13.09 -2.35 -18.38
C GLU A 53 12.62 -2.86 -17.00
N ALA A 54 13.53 -3.43 -16.20
CA ALA A 54 13.20 -3.89 -14.84
C ALA A 54 12.79 -2.74 -13.91
N VAL A 55 13.45 -1.58 -14.00
CA VAL A 55 13.07 -0.36 -13.27
C VAL A 55 11.69 0.13 -13.69
N ALA A 56 11.40 0.18 -14.99
CA ALA A 56 10.10 0.60 -15.50
C ALA A 56 8.96 -0.32 -14.99
N VAL A 57 9.19 -1.64 -14.96
CA VAL A 57 8.22 -2.60 -14.38
C VAL A 57 8.03 -2.33 -12.88
N ARG A 58 9.11 -2.12 -12.12
CA ARG A 58 9.02 -1.80 -10.69
C ARG A 58 8.18 -0.55 -10.45
N GLU A 59 8.40 0.51 -11.22
CA GLU A 59 7.65 1.77 -11.12
C GLU A 59 6.15 1.57 -11.44
N ALA A 60 5.85 0.88 -12.54
CA ALA A 60 4.47 0.59 -12.92
C ALA A 60 3.72 -0.23 -11.86
N GLN A 61 4.38 -1.23 -11.26
CA GLN A 61 3.82 -2.02 -10.17
C GLN A 61 3.63 -1.16 -8.91
N ALA A 62 4.60 -0.33 -8.54
CA ALA A 62 4.50 0.56 -7.39
C ALA A 62 3.32 1.54 -7.53
N THR A 63 3.16 2.18 -8.70
CA THR A 63 2.01 3.06 -8.99
C THR A 63 0.69 2.31 -8.88
N SER A 64 0.62 1.10 -9.46
CA SER A 64 -0.61 0.31 -9.45
C SER A 64 -0.97 -0.17 -8.03
N VAL A 65 0.00 -0.64 -7.25
CA VAL A 65 -0.20 -1.05 -5.85
C VAL A 65 -0.66 0.13 -5.02
N ALA A 66 -0.02 1.30 -5.17
CA ALA A 66 -0.42 2.51 -4.46
C ALA A 66 -1.87 2.89 -4.76
N ALA A 67 -2.29 2.87 -6.03
CA ALA A 67 -3.67 3.14 -6.43
C ALA A 67 -4.68 2.15 -5.82
N VAL A 68 -4.36 0.86 -5.83
CA VAL A 68 -5.22 -0.17 -5.19
C VAL A 68 -5.32 0.09 -3.69
N LEU A 69 -4.21 0.34 -3.00
CA LEU A 69 -4.23 0.65 -1.56
C LEU A 69 -5.03 1.92 -1.26
N GLN A 70 -4.91 2.96 -2.09
CA GLN A 70 -5.70 4.19 -1.97
C GLN A 70 -7.19 3.93 -2.16
N SER A 71 -7.58 3.10 -3.13
CA SER A 71 -8.98 2.72 -3.34
C SER A 71 -9.58 1.93 -2.17
N LEU A 72 -8.74 1.23 -1.40
CA LEU A 72 -9.15 0.47 -0.23
C LEU A 72 -9.13 1.31 1.06
N ALA A 73 -8.41 2.43 1.07
CA ALA A 73 -8.37 3.32 2.21
C ALA A 73 -9.77 3.90 2.45
N ARG A 74 -10.27 3.77 3.68
CA ARG A 74 -11.55 4.36 4.07
C ARG A 74 -11.42 5.88 4.01
N VAL A 75 -12.25 6.52 3.19
CA VAL A 75 -12.48 7.97 3.26
C VAL A 75 -13.04 8.25 4.66
N PRO A 76 -12.45 9.16 5.46
CA PRO A 76 -13.08 9.60 6.70
C PRO A 76 -14.45 10.12 6.32
N ALA A 77 -15.52 9.54 6.88
CA ALA A 77 -16.85 10.09 6.69
C ALA A 77 -16.78 11.58 7.06
N PRO A 78 -17.34 12.49 6.24
CA PRO A 78 -17.49 13.87 6.71
C PRO A 78 -18.21 13.77 8.05
N THR A 79 -17.61 14.36 9.08
CA THR A 79 -18.20 14.46 10.41
C THR A 79 -19.58 15.09 10.25
N SER A 80 -20.60 14.25 10.06
CA SER A 80 -21.96 14.63 10.34
C SER A 80 -21.92 14.87 11.83
N ALA A 81 -22.04 16.14 12.22
CA ALA A 81 -22.09 16.54 13.62
C ALA A 81 -22.98 15.54 14.36
N SER A 82 -22.36 14.77 15.26
CA SER A 82 -23.10 13.84 16.10
C SER A 82 -24.15 14.67 16.85
N PRO A 83 -25.45 14.35 16.80
CA PRO A 83 -26.41 15.05 17.63
C PRO A 83 -25.98 14.83 19.09
N THR A 84 -25.68 15.92 19.78
CA THR A 84 -25.33 15.92 21.21
C THR A 84 -26.32 15.03 21.96
N PRO A 85 -25.86 14.04 22.76
CA PRO A 85 -26.78 13.24 23.55
C PRO A 85 -27.52 14.17 24.52
N ALA A 86 -28.85 14.24 24.40
CA ALA A 86 -29.67 14.97 25.37
C ALA A 86 -29.53 14.30 26.75
N PRO A 87 -29.39 15.07 27.84
CA PRO A 87 -29.25 14.50 29.18
C PRO A 87 -30.52 13.72 29.56
N PRO A 88 -30.40 12.65 30.35
CA PRO A 88 -31.55 11.85 30.76
C PRO A 88 -32.52 12.70 31.59
N ALA A 89 -33.81 12.60 31.28
CA ALA A 89 -34.86 13.33 31.97
C ALA A 89 -34.96 12.90 33.45
N PRO A 90 -35.27 13.82 34.39
CA PRO A 90 -35.40 13.48 35.81
C PRO A 90 -36.56 12.50 36.02
N ALA A 91 -36.35 11.50 36.88
CA ALA A 91 -37.36 10.51 37.23
C ALA A 91 -38.56 11.17 37.92
N ALA A 92 -39.78 10.84 37.46
CA ALA A 92 -41.02 11.31 38.06
C ALA A 92 -41.18 10.73 39.49
N PRO A 93 -41.68 11.51 40.46
CA PRO A 93 -41.88 11.02 41.82
C PRO A 93 -42.97 9.95 41.85
N LEU A 94 -42.67 8.81 42.49
CA LEU A 94 -43.64 7.77 42.78
C LEU A 94 -44.71 8.30 43.74
N MET A 95 -45.95 8.38 43.26
CA MET A 95 -47.11 8.65 44.10
C MET A 95 -47.32 7.45 45.05
N ALA A 96 -47.23 7.71 46.35
CA ALA A 96 -47.57 6.75 47.40
C ALA A 96 -49.07 6.44 47.32
N GLN A 97 -49.41 5.18 47.04
CA GLN A 97 -50.80 4.73 47.14
C GLN A 97 -51.14 4.54 48.62
N SER A 98 -51.91 5.48 49.17
CA SER A 98 -52.56 5.32 50.48
C SER A 98 -53.58 4.19 50.41
N ALA A 99 -53.27 3.05 51.03
CA ALA A 99 -54.27 2.02 51.30
C ALA A 99 -55.11 2.46 52.51
N ALA A 100 -56.28 3.01 52.23
CA ALA A 100 -57.34 3.20 53.20
C ALA A 100 -58.62 2.54 52.68
N HIS A 101 -59.00 1.38 53.21
CA HIS A 101 -60.27 1.28 53.95
C HIS A 101 -60.58 -0.13 54.49
N SER A 102 -61.03 -0.09 55.75
CA SER A 102 -61.75 -1.04 56.59
C SER A 102 -62.86 -1.88 55.92
N ARG A 103 -63.01 -3.13 56.39
CA ARG A 103 -64.22 -3.62 57.08
C ARG A 103 -63.90 -4.79 58.01
#